data_AF-A0A8J3JTR7-F1
#
_entry.id   AF-A0A8J3JTR7-F1
#
_cell.length_a   1.000
_cell.length_b   1.000
_cell.length_c   1.000
_cell.angle_alpha   90.00
_cell.angle_beta   90.00
_cell.angle_gamma   90.00
#
_symmetry.space_group_name_H-M   'P 1'
#
loop_
_entity.id
_entity.type
_entity.pdbx_description
1 polymer ?
#
loop_
_entity_poly.entity_id
_entity_poly.type
_entity_poly.pdbx_seq_one_letter_code
_entity_poly.pdbx_strand_id
1 'polypeptide(L)'
;MPIIDAVPYRDPVPTDIEWWQGRRRSPQEKKALSYARDRRNDYGENDKSSRKSIRRNKRTPNRADRHREHQALSAATGAAEPEAAERAEVKLYAKKSMWLTKRWRKCRDTPLASVVEYKLRRRAELGMSDEAVVAERIGRIRRRRA
;
A
#
# COMPACT_ATOMS: atom_id res chain seq x y z
N MET A 1 -2.89 -56.29 15.86
CA MET A 1 -3.49 -55.24 15.02
C MET A 1 -3.93 -54.12 15.96
N PRO A 2 -3.12 -53.07 16.21
CA PRO A 2 -3.57 -51.96 17.02
C PRO A 2 -4.46 -51.06 16.17
N ILE A 3 -5.58 -50.72 16.78
CA ILE A 3 -6.63 -49.84 16.28
C ILE A 3 -6.01 -48.47 16.03
N ILE A 4 -6.20 -47.94 14.82
CA ILE A 4 -5.76 -46.60 14.44
C ILE A 4 -6.64 -45.63 15.23
N ASP A 5 -6.07 -45.06 16.29
CA ASP A 5 -6.70 -43.98 17.05
C ASP A 5 -7.12 -42.87 16.09
N ALA A 6 -8.39 -42.50 16.18
CA ALA A 6 -8.99 -41.45 15.37
C ALA A 6 -8.22 -40.14 15.57
N VAL A 7 -7.52 -39.69 14.53
CA VAL A 7 -6.96 -38.33 14.47
C VAL A 7 -8.13 -37.36 14.63
N PRO A 8 -8.18 -36.52 15.69
CA PRO A 8 -9.27 -35.58 15.88
C PRO A 8 -9.07 -34.42 14.89
N TYR A 9 -9.53 -34.62 13.65
CA TYR A 9 -9.52 -33.54 12.68
C TYR A 9 -10.71 -32.63 12.94
N ARG A 10 -10.35 -31.37 13.15
CA ARG A 10 -11.14 -30.14 13.00
C ARG A 10 -11.84 -29.68 14.26
N ASP A 11 -11.15 -28.75 14.92
CA ASP A 11 -11.77 -27.73 15.77
C ASP A 11 -13.13 -27.31 15.18
N PRO A 12 -14.18 -27.17 16.01
CA PRO A 12 -15.46 -26.67 15.55
C PRO A 12 -15.22 -25.30 14.88
N VAL A 13 -15.66 -25.17 13.63
CA VAL A 13 -15.65 -23.88 12.93
C VAL A 13 -16.40 -22.90 13.84
N PRO A 14 -15.80 -21.77 14.25
CA PRO A 14 -16.48 -20.83 15.13
C PRO A 14 -17.83 -20.45 14.52
N THR A 15 -18.93 -20.75 15.20
CA THR A 15 -20.28 -20.39 14.75
C THR A 15 -20.58 -18.91 14.97
N ASP A 16 -19.71 -18.27 15.73
CA ASP A 16 -19.55 -16.86 16.06
C ASP A 16 -18.62 -16.15 15.06
N ILE A 17 -18.60 -16.63 13.82
CA ILE A 17 -18.11 -15.84 12.68
C ILE A 17 -19.07 -14.64 12.49
N GLU A 18 -18.84 -13.59 13.27
CA GLU A 18 -19.25 -12.22 13.01
C GLU A 18 -18.50 -11.69 11.78
N TRP A 19 -18.70 -12.27 10.60
CA TRP A 19 -18.38 -11.54 9.38
C TRP A 19 -19.35 -10.35 9.29
N TRP A 20 -18.88 -9.20 9.77
CA TRP A 20 -19.49 -7.87 9.60
C TRP A 20 -20.69 -7.50 10.50
N GLN A 21 -20.47 -7.37 11.81
CA GLN A 21 -21.30 -6.48 12.64
C GLN A 21 -20.79 -5.03 12.61
N GLY A 22 -20.80 -4.41 11.43
CA GLY A 22 -20.52 -2.98 11.31
C GLY A 22 -21.73 -2.15 11.74
N ARG A 23 -21.61 -1.32 12.79
CA ARG A 23 -22.63 -0.31 13.17
C ARG A 23 -23.16 0.39 11.91
N ARG A 24 -24.48 0.37 11.69
CA ARG A 24 -25.11 1.03 10.54
C ARG A 24 -24.77 2.52 10.57
N ARG A 25 -23.99 2.96 9.59
CA ARG A 25 -23.57 4.35 9.49
C ARG A 25 -24.67 5.22 8.88
N SER A 26 -24.90 6.38 9.47
CA SER A 26 -25.79 7.39 8.90
C SER A 26 -25.24 7.90 7.56
N PRO A 27 -26.09 8.48 6.67
CA PRO A 27 -25.62 9.14 5.46
C PRO A 27 -24.54 10.20 5.72
N GLN A 28 -24.65 10.93 6.83
CA GLN A 28 -23.71 11.96 7.25
C GLN A 28 -22.35 11.34 7.62
N GLU A 29 -22.36 10.25 8.40
CA GLU A 29 -21.15 9.49 8.75
C GLU A 29 -20.49 8.86 7.51
N LYS A 30 -21.28 8.31 6.58
CA LYS A 30 -20.76 7.79 5.31
C LYS A 30 -20.07 8.89 4.50
N LYS A 31 -20.67 10.09 4.44
CA LYS A 31 -20.10 11.25 3.74
C LYS A 31 -18.82 11.76 4.41
N ALA A 32 -18.81 11.84 5.73
CA ALA A 32 -17.62 12.17 6.53
C ALA A 32 -16.46 11.23 6.21
N LEU A 33 -16.72 9.92 6.24
CA LEU A 33 -15.73 8.90 5.92
C LEU A 33 -15.26 8.97 4.47
N SER A 34 -16.15 9.23 3.52
CA SER A 34 -15.77 9.45 2.13
C SER A 34 -14.79 10.62 2.02
N TYR A 35 -15.07 11.77 2.64
CA TYR A 35 -14.17 12.92 2.65
C TYR A 35 -12.78 12.63 3.24
N ALA A 36 -12.71 11.79 4.28
CA ALA A 36 -11.46 11.47 4.97
C ALA A 36 -10.67 10.32 4.33
N ARG A 37 -11.36 9.31 3.79
CA ARG A 37 -10.77 8.03 3.36
C ARG A 37 -10.73 7.84 1.86
N ASP A 38 -11.65 8.40 1.08
CA ASP A 38 -11.58 8.34 -0.39
C ASP A 38 -10.38 9.17 -0.85
N ARG A 39 -9.49 8.56 -1.64
CA ARG A 39 -8.23 9.14 -2.08
C ARG A 39 -8.25 9.37 -3.59
N ARG A 40 -7.73 10.52 -4.01
CA ARG A 40 -7.69 10.93 -5.41
C ARG A 40 -6.26 11.24 -5.82
N ASN A 41 -5.88 10.75 -6.99
CA ASN A 41 -4.59 11.08 -7.60
C ASN A 41 -4.55 12.58 -7.93
N ASP A 42 -3.59 13.29 -7.36
CA ASP A 42 -3.34 14.73 -7.53
C ASP A 42 -2.00 15.03 -8.19
N TYR A 43 -1.19 14.01 -8.48
CA TYR A 43 0.16 14.16 -9.03
C TYR A 43 0.20 14.57 -10.52
N GLY A 44 -0.94 14.88 -11.15
CA GLY A 44 -1.02 15.25 -12.57
C GLY A 44 -0.58 14.14 -13.55
N GLU A 45 -0.23 12.97 -13.01
CA GLU A 45 0.21 11.80 -13.76
C GLU A 45 -0.95 11.19 -14.56
N ASN A 46 -0.63 10.70 -15.76
CA ASN A 46 -1.57 9.91 -16.56
C ASN A 46 -2.05 8.69 -15.74
N ASP A 47 -3.34 8.36 -15.80
CA ASP A 47 -3.93 7.17 -15.17
C ASP A 47 -3.15 5.87 -15.48
N LYS A 48 -2.44 5.80 -16.61
CA LYS A 48 -1.58 4.66 -16.94
C LYS A 48 -0.25 4.64 -16.19
N SER A 49 0.33 5.80 -15.83
CA SER A 49 1.62 5.85 -15.13
C SER A 49 1.44 5.47 -13.66
N SER A 50 0.45 6.03 -12.98
CA SER A 50 0.16 5.76 -11.56
C SER A 50 -0.10 4.26 -11.30
N ARG A 51 -0.90 3.62 -12.17
CA ARG A 51 -1.19 2.18 -12.06
C ARG A 51 0.04 1.30 -12.28
N LYS A 52 0.95 1.71 -13.16
CA LYS A 52 2.12 0.90 -13.55
C LYS A 52 3.35 1.18 -12.68
N SER A 53 3.46 2.36 -12.07
CA SER A 53 4.63 2.81 -11.31
C SER A 53 4.88 1.92 -10.08
N ILE A 54 3.83 1.60 -9.31
CA ILE A 54 3.93 0.73 -8.14
C ILE A 54 4.54 -0.62 -8.53
N ARG A 55 3.98 -1.29 -9.54
CA ARG A 55 4.48 -2.60 -10.00
C ARG A 55 5.94 -2.52 -10.45
N ARG A 56 6.32 -1.49 -11.19
CA ARG A 56 7.71 -1.27 -11.63
C ARG A 56 8.64 -1.05 -10.44
N ASN A 57 8.24 -0.20 -9.51
CA ASN A 57 9.02 0.12 -8.32
C ASN A 57 9.22 -1.07 -7.39
N LYS A 58 8.29 -2.03 -7.34
CA LYS A 58 8.54 -3.33 -6.68
C LYS A 58 9.41 -4.28 -7.51
N ARG A 59 9.18 -4.34 -8.83
CA ARG A 59 9.84 -5.30 -9.72
C ARG A 59 11.35 -5.08 -9.82
N THR A 60 11.78 -3.83 -9.99
CA THR A 60 13.20 -3.49 -10.17
C THR A 60 14.09 -3.91 -8.99
N PRO A 61 13.83 -3.52 -7.73
CA PRO A 61 14.66 -3.95 -6.60
C PRO A 61 14.64 -5.47 -6.41
N ASN A 62 13.48 -6.13 -6.56
CA ASN A 62 13.40 -7.60 -6.47
C ASN A 62 14.22 -8.31 -7.55
N ARG A 63 14.26 -7.77 -8.78
CA ARG A 63 15.07 -8.34 -9.86
C ARG A 63 16.56 -8.13 -9.57
N ALA A 64 16.94 -6.95 -9.11
CA ALA A 64 18.33 -6.64 -8.78
C ALA A 64 18.83 -7.49 -7.59
N ASP A 65 18.00 -7.67 -6.55
CA ASP A 65 18.36 -8.50 -5.39
C ASP A 65 18.58 -9.96 -5.81
N ARG A 66 17.66 -10.54 -6.59
CA ARG A 66 17.80 -11.91 -7.12
C ARG A 66 18.99 -12.07 -8.06
N HIS A 67 19.24 -11.08 -8.91
CA HIS A 67 20.39 -11.12 -9.81
C HIS A 67 21.71 -11.13 -9.03
N ARG A 68 21.83 -10.31 -7.98
CA ARG A 68 23.00 -10.31 -7.11
C ARG A 68 23.14 -11.58 -6.29
N GLU A 69 22.05 -12.14 -5.79
CA GLU A 69 22.05 -13.45 -5.12
C GLU A 69 22.59 -14.53 -6.06
N HIS A 70 22.06 -14.58 -7.28
CA HIS A 70 22.55 -15.53 -8.29
C HIS A 70 24.04 -15.34 -8.60
N GLN A 71 24.53 -14.10 -8.73
CA GLN A 71 25.95 -13.84 -8.95
C GLN A 71 26.84 -14.19 -7.75
N ALA A 72 26.35 -14.03 -6.52
CA ALA A 72 27.08 -14.41 -5.32
C ALA A 72 27.18 -15.94 -5.22
N LEU A 73 26.07 -16.63 -5.45
CA LEU A 73 25.97 -18.08 -5.36
C LEU A 73 26.59 -18.80 -6.55
N SER A 74 26.64 -18.19 -7.74
CA SER A 74 27.22 -18.82 -8.94
C SER A 74 28.69 -19.21 -8.76
N ALA A 75 29.41 -18.53 -7.87
CA ALA A 75 30.80 -18.83 -7.54
C ALA A 75 30.95 -20.10 -6.67
N ALA A 76 29.88 -20.54 -6.02
CA ALA A 76 29.83 -21.75 -5.20
C ALA A 76 29.07 -22.90 -5.88
N THR A 77 28.72 -22.75 -7.16
CA THR A 77 28.05 -23.80 -7.93
C THR A 77 29.09 -24.74 -8.54
N GLY A 78 29.04 -26.03 -8.21
CA GLY A 78 29.96 -27.03 -8.76
C GLY A 78 30.42 -28.04 -7.70
N ALA A 79 31.62 -28.60 -7.88
CA ALA A 79 32.24 -29.43 -6.86
C ALA A 79 32.35 -28.64 -5.54
N ALA A 80 32.04 -29.30 -4.42
CA ALA A 80 32.01 -28.67 -3.12
C ALA A 80 33.42 -28.23 -2.68
N GLU A 81 33.74 -26.96 -2.95
CA GLU A 81 34.95 -26.29 -2.49
C GLU A 81 34.56 -25.43 -1.28
N PRO A 82 34.96 -25.82 -0.06
CA PRO A 82 34.45 -25.21 1.16
C PRO A 82 34.81 -23.73 1.30
N GLU A 83 35.96 -23.28 0.80
CA GLU A 83 36.32 -21.86 0.87
C GLU A 83 35.47 -21.01 -0.07
N ALA A 84 35.17 -21.49 -1.29
CA ALA A 84 34.28 -20.80 -2.22
C ALA A 84 32.86 -20.70 -1.67
N ALA A 85 32.38 -21.74 -1.00
CA ALA A 85 31.09 -21.73 -0.32
C ALA A 85 31.04 -20.67 0.78
N GLU A 86 32.05 -20.63 1.66
CA GLU A 86 32.14 -19.65 2.75
C GLU A 86 32.26 -18.21 2.21
N ARG A 87 33.09 -17.98 1.19
CA ARG A 87 33.20 -16.68 0.51
C ARG A 87 31.87 -16.21 -0.08
N ALA A 88 31.11 -17.12 -0.70
CA ALA A 88 29.80 -16.82 -1.27
C ALA A 88 28.78 -16.46 -0.17
N GLU A 89 28.80 -17.18 0.95
CA GLU A 89 27.97 -16.93 2.12
C GLU A 89 28.23 -15.55 2.74
N VAL A 90 29.50 -15.22 3.03
CA VAL A 90 29.90 -13.90 3.56
C VAL A 90 29.44 -12.78 2.65
N LYS A 91 29.60 -12.93 1.33
CA LYS A 91 29.17 -11.94 0.33
C LYS A 91 27.65 -11.77 0.30
N LEU A 92 26.89 -12.86 0.48
CA LEU A 92 25.44 -12.83 0.52
C LEU A 92 24.94 -12.09 1.77
N TYR A 93 25.52 -12.35 2.94
CA TYR A 93 25.15 -11.67 4.20
C TYR A 93 25.57 -10.21 4.25
N ALA A 94 26.71 -9.84 3.67
CA ALA A 94 27.15 -8.44 3.60
C ALA A 94 26.24 -7.56 2.72
N LYS A 95 25.40 -8.17 1.87
CA LYS A 95 24.53 -7.44 0.93
C LYS A 95 23.39 -6.73 1.64
N LYS A 96 23.28 -5.41 1.44
CA LYS A 96 22.05 -4.67 1.75
C LYS A 96 21.00 -4.88 0.66
N SER A 97 19.77 -5.21 1.03
CA SER A 97 18.66 -5.30 0.06
C SER A 97 18.45 -3.97 -0.67
N MET A 98 18.19 -4.05 -1.97
CA MET A 98 17.86 -2.88 -2.80
C MET A 98 16.66 -2.10 -2.30
N TRP A 99 15.75 -2.72 -1.55
CA TRP A 99 14.64 -2.02 -0.91
C TRP A 99 15.09 -1.00 0.12
N LEU A 100 16.12 -1.31 0.91
CA LEU A 100 16.67 -0.36 1.89
C LEU A 100 17.35 0.81 1.19
N THR A 101 18.08 0.56 0.11
CA THR A 101 18.80 1.61 -0.62
C THR A 101 17.87 2.55 -1.37
N LYS A 102 16.79 2.03 -1.98
CA LYS A 102 15.92 2.82 -2.87
C LYS A 102 14.94 3.74 -2.11
N ARG A 103 14.77 3.56 -0.79
CA ARG A 103 13.87 4.34 0.09
C ARG A 103 12.42 4.51 -0.39
N TRP A 104 11.99 3.72 -1.37
CA TRP A 104 10.66 3.84 -1.96
C TRP A 104 9.60 3.22 -1.04
N ARG A 105 8.51 3.96 -0.82
CA ARG A 105 7.36 3.51 -0.03
C ARG A 105 6.07 3.88 -0.75
N LYS A 106 5.04 3.04 -0.58
CA LYS A 106 3.68 3.42 -0.99
C LYS A 106 3.21 4.54 -0.06
N CYS A 107 2.90 5.69 -0.61
CA CYS A 107 2.23 6.76 0.10
C CYS A 107 0.72 6.73 -0.21
N ARG A 108 -0.07 7.36 0.64
CA ARG A 108 -1.51 7.56 0.41
C ARG A 108 -1.67 8.82 -0.45
N ASP A 109 -2.57 8.79 -1.44
CA ASP A 109 -2.88 10.00 -2.20
C ASP A 109 -3.68 11.01 -1.37
N THR A 110 -4.00 12.14 -1.98
CA THR A 110 -4.72 13.25 -1.34
C THR A 110 -6.17 12.87 -1.03
N PRO A 111 -6.68 13.20 0.18
CA PRO A 111 -8.06 12.89 0.55
C PRO A 111 -9.06 13.72 -0.25
N LEU A 112 -10.23 13.14 -0.52
CA LEU A 112 -11.28 13.76 -1.32
C LEU A 112 -11.67 15.17 -0.83
N ALA A 113 -11.72 15.38 0.49
CA ALA A 113 -11.98 16.69 1.07
C ALA A 113 -11.03 17.78 0.54
N SER A 114 -9.73 17.52 0.55
CA SER A 114 -8.71 18.46 0.10
C SER A 114 -8.86 18.79 -1.38
N VAL A 115 -9.21 17.79 -2.21
CA VAL A 115 -9.46 18.01 -3.64
C VAL A 115 -10.72 18.85 -3.87
N VAL A 116 -11.79 18.61 -3.11
CA VAL A 116 -13.02 19.40 -3.23
C VAL A 116 -12.79 20.84 -2.76
N GLU A 117 -12.08 21.04 -1.65
CA GLU A 117 -11.68 22.37 -1.17
C GLU A 117 -10.92 23.14 -2.25
N TYR A 118 -9.89 22.51 -2.84
CA TYR A 118 -9.11 23.10 -3.93
C TYR A 118 -9.99 23.49 -5.13
N LYS A 119 -10.87 22.60 -5.58
CA LYS A 119 -11.77 22.88 -6.72
C LYS A 119 -12.75 24.02 -6.44
N LEU A 120 -13.23 24.15 -5.20
CA LEU A 120 -14.12 25.25 -4.81
C LEU A 120 -13.39 26.59 -4.81
N ARG A 121 -12.18 26.65 -4.23
CA ARG A 121 -11.34 27.87 -4.27
C ARG A 121 -11.04 28.31 -5.70
N ARG A 122 -10.59 27.38 -6.54
CA ARG A 122 -10.29 27.65 -7.94
C ARG A 122 -11.49 28.22 -8.71
N ARG A 123 -12.73 27.83 -8.38
CA ARG A 123 -13.93 28.39 -9.01
C ARG A 123 -14.21 29.83 -8.56
N ALA A 124 -13.99 30.14 -7.29
CA ALA A 124 -14.11 31.51 -6.79
C ALA A 124 -13.03 32.40 -7.42
N GLU A 125 -11.79 31.93 -7.49
CA GLU A 125 -10.67 32.63 -8.15
C GLU A 125 -10.97 32.93 -9.63
N LEU A 126 -11.69 32.04 -10.32
CA LEU A 126 -12.12 32.23 -11.71
C LEU A 126 -13.43 33.02 -11.85
N GLY A 127 -13.97 33.59 -10.76
CA GLY A 127 -15.21 34.36 -10.76
C GLY A 127 -16.48 33.54 -11.03
N MET A 128 -16.40 32.20 -11.01
CA MET A 128 -17.53 31.31 -11.26
C MET A 128 -18.44 31.13 -10.05
N SER A 129 -18.02 31.59 -8.87
CA SER A 129 -18.74 31.43 -7.61
C SER A 129 -18.36 32.55 -6.65
N ASP A 130 -19.32 32.99 -5.85
CA ASP A 130 -19.07 33.92 -4.76
C ASP A 130 -18.12 33.30 -3.71
N GLU A 131 -17.10 34.07 -3.35
CA GLU A 131 -16.08 33.69 -2.37
C GLU A 131 -16.68 33.39 -0.99
N ALA A 132 -17.67 34.19 -0.55
CA ALA A 132 -18.32 33.98 0.75
C ALA A 132 -19.07 32.65 0.79
N VAL A 133 -19.79 32.32 -0.29
CA VAL A 133 -20.50 31.05 -0.44
C VAL A 133 -19.52 29.87 -0.49
N VAL A 134 -18.39 30.03 -1.17
CA VAL A 134 -17.33 29.02 -1.22
C VAL A 134 -16.71 28.78 0.17
N ALA A 135 -16.42 29.84 0.92
CA ALA A 135 -15.86 29.76 2.27
C ALA A 135 -16.81 29.01 3.22
N GLU A 136 -18.11 29.30 3.18
CA GLU A 136 -19.12 28.60 4.00
C GLU A 136 -19.19 27.10 3.67
N ARG A 137 -19.15 26.76 2.37
CA ARG A 137 -19.13 25.37 1.89
C ARG A 137 -17.87 24.62 2.32
N ILE A 138 -16.70 25.26 2.24
CA ILE A 138 -15.44 24.68 2.72
C ILE A 138 -15.51 24.45 4.23
N GLY A 139 -16.02 25.42 5.00
CA GLY A 139 -16.24 25.26 6.44
C GLY A 139 -17.13 24.06 6.77
N ARG A 140 -18.21 23.85 6.00
CA ARG A 140 -19.09 22.68 6.14
C ARG A 140 -18.38 21.35 5.84
N ILE A 141 -17.49 21.30 4.84
CA ILE A 141 -16.71 20.10 4.51
C ILE A 141 -15.74 19.78 5.65
N ARG A 142 -15.04 20.78 6.17
CA ARG A 142 -14.09 20.62 7.28
C ARG A 142 -14.77 20.08 8.54
N ARG A 143 -15.92 20.66 8.92
CA ARG A 143 -16.73 20.19 10.07
C ARG A 143 -17.20 18.74 9.93
N ARG A 144 -17.44 18.27 8.69
CA ARG A 144 -17.85 16.89 8.42
C ARG A 144 -16.68 15.91 8.33
N ARG A 145 -15.46 16.40 8.12
CA ARG A 145 -14.26 15.56 8.02
C ARG A 145 -13.64 15.30 9.38
N ALA A 146 -13.66 16.31 10.26
CA ALA A 146 -13.22 16.20 11.65
C ALA A 146 -13.98 15.09 12.37
#